data_AF-A0A7V3CUA4-F1
#
_entry.id   AF-A0A7V3CUA4-F1
#
_cell.length_a   1.000
_cell.length_b   1.000
_cell.length_c   1.000
_cell.angle_alpha   90.00
_cell.angle_beta   90.00
_cell.angle_gamma   90.00
#
_symmetry.space_group_name_H-M   'P 1'
#
loop_
_entity.id
_entity.type
_entity.pdbx_description
1 polymer ?
#
loop_
_entity_poly.entity_id
_entity_poly.type
_entity_poly.pdbx_seq_one_letter_code
_entity_poly.pdbx_strand_id
1 'polypeptide(L)'
;YEPRDGVAYKHYTTLDGIMEKEKPGDDEFNVFPKLKELYEKKDFGPYADKEGKMRVAFIASNHTTGGNSGSPVLNAKGELIGTNFDRNWEGTMSDVMYNPNQCRNIVLDVRFTLFIIDKFAGAGYLLKEMNIVSK
;
A
#
# COMPACT_ATOMS: atom_id res chain seq x y z
N TYR A 1 10.63 7.07 8.30
CA TYR A 1 11.54 6.86 9.43
C TYR A 1 12.97 6.85 8.89
N GLU A 2 13.95 6.99 9.75
CA GLU A 2 15.36 7.07 9.36
C GLU A 2 16.03 5.75 9.71
N PRO A 3 16.28 4.87 8.73
CA PRO A 3 16.94 3.58 8.99
C PRO A 3 18.42 3.74 9.35
N ARG A 4 19.05 4.82 8.87
CA ARG A 4 20.47 5.15 9.03
C ARG A 4 20.73 6.61 8.69
N ASP A 5 21.93 7.09 9.03
CA ASP A 5 22.37 8.45 8.76
C ASP A 5 22.21 8.84 7.28
N GLY A 6 21.72 10.06 7.04
CA GLY A 6 21.49 10.62 5.70
C GLY A 6 20.33 10.01 4.89
N VAL A 7 19.55 9.07 5.44
CA VAL A 7 18.47 8.39 4.69
C VAL A 7 17.14 8.52 5.42
N ALA A 8 16.11 9.00 4.71
CA ALA A 8 14.75 9.07 5.22
C ALA A 8 13.77 8.32 4.30
N TYR A 9 13.10 7.32 4.85
CA TYR A 9 11.99 6.65 4.18
C TYR A 9 10.68 7.40 4.44
N LYS A 10 9.97 7.72 3.35
CA LYS A 10 8.62 8.29 3.38
C LYS A 10 7.63 7.29 3.99
N HIS A 11 6.50 7.81 4.46
CA HIS A 11 5.46 6.99 5.06
C HIS A 11 4.56 6.26 4.03
N TYR A 12 4.76 6.50 2.73
CA TYR A 12 3.99 5.89 1.64
C TYR A 12 4.88 5.53 0.45
N THR A 13 4.35 4.68 -0.42
CA THR A 13 4.88 4.37 -1.76
C THR A 13 3.85 4.70 -2.85
N THR A 14 4.26 4.64 -4.11
CA THR A 14 3.39 4.91 -5.26
C THR A 14 3.57 3.87 -6.35
N LEU A 15 2.64 3.85 -7.30
CA LEU A 15 2.72 3.01 -8.50
C LEU A 15 3.95 3.36 -9.35
N ASP A 16 4.45 4.61 -9.31
CA ASP A 16 5.72 4.98 -9.95
C ASP A 16 6.86 4.06 -9.47
N GLY A 17 6.91 3.74 -8.16
CA GLY A 17 7.91 2.86 -7.58
C GLY A 17 7.78 1.38 -7.96
N ILE A 18 6.61 0.94 -8.44
CA ILE A 18 6.46 -0.37 -9.09
C ILE A 18 7.13 -0.33 -10.47
N MET A 19 6.93 0.75 -11.21
CA MET A 19 7.50 0.92 -12.55
C MET A 19 9.02 1.10 -12.51
N GLU A 20 9.55 1.81 -11.51
CA GLU A 20 11.00 1.92 -11.24
C GLU A 20 11.67 0.56 -10.99
N LYS A 21 10.90 -0.42 -10.50
CA LYS A 21 11.39 -1.77 -10.17
C LYS A 21 11.15 -2.79 -11.27
N GLU A 22 10.41 -2.47 -12.32
CA GLU A 22 10.05 -3.43 -13.36
C GLU A 22 11.29 -4.09 -13.98
N LYS A 23 11.24 -5.41 -14.09
CA LYS A 23 12.19 -6.21 -14.88
C LYS A 23 11.40 -7.19 -15.75
N PRO A 24 11.25 -6.94 -17.07
CA PRO A 24 10.48 -7.81 -17.94
C PRO A 24 11.03 -9.23 -17.96
N GLY A 25 10.15 -10.22 -17.75
CA GLY A 25 10.51 -11.65 -17.73
C GLY A 25 11.14 -12.16 -16.43
N ASP A 26 11.26 -11.32 -15.40
CA ASP A 26 11.70 -11.71 -14.05
C ASP A 26 10.51 -12.22 -13.21
N ASP A 27 10.71 -13.29 -12.44
CA ASP A 27 9.63 -13.92 -11.66
C ASP A 27 9.10 -13.02 -10.52
N GLU A 28 9.93 -12.12 -9.98
CA GLU A 28 9.59 -11.26 -8.85
C GLU A 28 9.13 -9.87 -9.30
N PHE A 29 9.74 -9.33 -10.36
CA PHE A 29 9.62 -7.93 -10.75
C PHE A 29 8.98 -7.69 -12.13
N ASN A 30 8.37 -8.71 -12.74
CA ASN A 30 7.59 -8.52 -13.96
C ASN A 30 6.25 -7.82 -13.68
N VAL A 31 5.92 -6.80 -14.47
CA VAL A 31 4.67 -6.02 -14.32
C VAL A 31 3.70 -6.36 -15.44
N PHE A 32 2.45 -6.69 -15.08
CA PHE A 32 1.40 -7.03 -16.05
C PHE A 32 1.13 -5.88 -17.04
N PRO A 33 1.01 -6.16 -18.36
CA PRO A 33 0.79 -5.13 -19.39
C PRO A 33 -0.36 -4.18 -19.09
N LYS A 34 -1.49 -4.70 -18.58
CA LYS A 34 -2.65 -3.88 -18.23
C LYS A 34 -2.36 -2.85 -17.13
N LEU A 35 -1.54 -3.20 -16.13
CA LEU A 35 -1.17 -2.27 -15.07
C LEU A 35 -0.27 -1.16 -15.61
N LYS A 36 0.60 -1.47 -16.58
CA LYS A 36 1.43 -0.49 -17.29
C LYS A 36 0.60 0.47 -18.12
N GLU A 37 -0.37 -0.04 -18.86
CA GLU A 37 -1.29 0.79 -19.65
C GLU A 37 -2.06 1.79 -18.76
N LEU A 38 -2.62 1.32 -17.64
CA LEU A 38 -3.30 2.19 -16.67
C LEU A 38 -2.36 3.25 -16.10
N TYR A 39 -1.10 2.89 -15.83
CA TYR A 39 -0.08 3.79 -15.34
C TYR A 39 0.34 4.85 -16.37
N GLU A 40 0.54 4.47 -17.62
CA GLU A 40 0.93 5.37 -18.72
C GLU A 40 -0.18 6.37 -19.02
N LYS A 41 -1.44 5.90 -19.06
CA LYS A 41 -2.63 6.74 -19.26
C LYS A 41 -3.01 7.57 -18.03
N LYS A 42 -2.40 7.29 -16.87
CA LYS A 42 -2.80 7.87 -15.56
C LYS A 42 -4.29 7.66 -15.27
N ASP A 43 -4.86 6.54 -15.71
CA ASP A 43 -6.28 6.22 -15.51
C ASP A 43 -6.54 5.69 -14.09
N PHE A 44 -6.27 6.55 -13.11
CA PHE A 44 -6.39 6.26 -11.68
C PHE A 44 -7.77 6.61 -11.11
N GLY A 45 -8.56 7.41 -11.85
CA GLY A 45 -9.90 7.83 -11.44
C GLY A 45 -9.94 8.42 -10.02
N PRO A 46 -10.96 8.09 -9.21
CA PRO A 46 -11.12 8.65 -7.86
C PRO A 46 -10.11 8.09 -6.84
N TYR A 47 -9.31 7.09 -7.20
CA TYR A 47 -8.33 6.46 -6.31
C TYR A 47 -6.99 7.21 -6.26
N ALA A 48 -6.76 8.10 -7.23
CA ALA A 48 -5.61 9.00 -7.21
C ALA A 48 -5.65 9.87 -5.95
N ASP A 49 -4.47 10.17 -5.42
CA ASP A 49 -4.38 11.14 -4.34
C ASP A 49 -4.44 12.59 -4.86
N LYS A 50 -4.32 13.55 -3.94
CA LYS A 50 -4.36 14.99 -4.26
C LYS A 50 -3.27 15.46 -5.23
N GLU A 51 -2.20 14.70 -5.41
CA GLU A 51 -1.09 14.97 -6.34
C GLU A 51 -1.26 14.22 -7.66
N GLY A 52 -2.39 13.53 -7.87
CA GLY A 52 -2.63 12.71 -9.04
C GLY A 52 -1.84 11.39 -9.04
N LYS A 53 -1.30 10.97 -7.89
CA LYS A 53 -0.49 9.74 -7.77
C LYS A 53 -1.32 8.60 -7.21
N MET A 54 -1.10 7.40 -7.75
CA MET A 54 -1.64 6.17 -7.19
C MET A 54 -0.77 5.72 -6.01
N ARG A 55 -1.29 5.82 -4.79
CA ARG A 55 -0.62 5.29 -3.59
C ARG A 55 -0.79 3.77 -3.57
N VAL A 56 0.27 3.05 -3.18
CA VAL A 56 0.29 1.57 -3.20
C VAL A 56 0.28 1.01 -1.78
N ALA A 57 1.27 1.39 -0.98
CA ALA A 57 1.39 0.97 0.40
C ALA A 57 1.77 2.16 1.28
N PHE A 58 1.54 2.01 2.58
CA PHE A 58 2.01 2.94 3.59
C PHE A 58 2.48 2.18 4.83
N ILE A 59 3.19 2.90 5.69
CA ILE A 59 3.67 2.39 6.97
C ILE A 59 3.06 3.19 8.11
N ALA A 60 2.87 2.51 9.24
CA ALA A 60 2.42 3.13 10.47
C ALA A 60 3.21 2.59 11.68
N SER A 61 2.99 3.17 12.85
CA SER A 61 3.66 2.81 14.10
C SER A 61 2.89 1.77 14.91
N ASN A 62 1.98 1.01 14.29
CA ASN A 62 1.24 -0.04 14.98
C ASN A 62 2.19 -1.20 15.34
N HIS A 63 2.01 -1.78 16.52
CA HIS A 63 2.76 -2.97 16.94
C HIS A 63 2.03 -4.21 16.40
N THR A 64 2.63 -4.88 15.42
CA THR A 64 2.10 -6.09 14.79
C THR A 64 3.11 -7.24 14.87
N THR A 65 2.63 -8.46 14.65
CA THR A 65 3.44 -9.67 14.50
C THR A 65 2.79 -10.68 13.54
N GLY A 66 3.36 -11.88 13.42
CA GLY A 66 2.75 -13.01 12.74
C GLY A 66 1.34 -13.29 13.29
N GLY A 67 0.37 -13.43 12.39
CA GLY A 67 -1.05 -13.49 12.73
C GLY A 67 -1.82 -12.19 12.44
N ASN A 68 -1.13 -11.05 12.26
CA ASN A 68 -1.76 -9.80 11.83
C ASN A 68 -1.91 -9.64 10.32
N SER A 69 -1.49 -10.61 9.51
CA SER A 69 -1.72 -10.59 8.06
C SER A 69 -3.22 -10.54 7.76
N GLY A 70 -3.65 -9.54 6.98
CA GLY A 70 -5.06 -9.28 6.68
C GLY A 70 -5.79 -8.41 7.71
N SER A 71 -5.11 -7.93 8.77
CA SER A 71 -5.77 -7.06 9.76
C SER A 71 -6.24 -5.75 9.12
N PRO A 72 -7.48 -5.29 9.42
CA PRO A 72 -7.96 -4.00 8.94
C PRO A 72 -7.24 -2.86 9.64
N VAL A 73 -6.79 -1.88 8.86
CA VAL A 73 -6.25 -0.62 9.38
C VAL A 73 -7.32 0.45 9.23
N LEU A 74 -7.74 1.03 10.35
CA LEU A 74 -8.86 1.96 10.43
C LEU A 74 -8.38 3.38 10.69
N ASN A 75 -9.11 4.37 10.18
CA ASN A 75 -8.93 5.76 10.56
C ASN A 75 -9.64 6.09 11.90
N ALA A 76 -9.57 7.36 12.33
CA ALA A 76 -10.18 7.83 13.58
C ALA A 76 -11.72 7.69 13.65
N LYS A 77 -12.40 7.48 12.51
CA LYS A 77 -13.85 7.24 12.41
C LYS A 77 -14.21 5.76 12.32
N GLY A 78 -13.22 4.86 12.34
CA GLY A 78 -13.44 3.42 12.16
C GLY A 78 -13.61 3.00 10.70
N GLU A 79 -13.27 3.85 9.74
CA GLU A 79 -13.38 3.54 8.30
C GLU A 79 -12.07 2.86 7.82
N LEU A 80 -12.19 1.85 6.96
CA LEU A 80 -11.05 1.10 6.43
C LEU A 80 -10.16 1.98 5.55
N ILE A 81 -8.88 2.07 5.87
CA ILE A 81 -7.88 2.81 5.08
C ILE A 81 -6.77 1.92 4.52
N GLY A 82 -6.67 0.68 4.97
CA GLY A 82 -5.74 -0.28 4.39
C GLY A 82 -5.78 -1.65 5.05
N THR A 83 -4.99 -2.57 4.49
CA THR A 83 -4.89 -3.95 4.96
C THR A 83 -3.45 -4.25 5.35
N ASN A 84 -3.22 -4.60 6.61
CA ASN A 84 -1.89 -4.94 7.10
C ASN A 84 -1.40 -6.25 6.46
N PHE A 85 -0.15 -6.28 6.00
CA PHE A 85 0.41 -7.51 5.42
C PHE A 85 1.81 -7.87 5.92
N ASP A 86 2.61 -6.92 6.41
CA ASP A 86 3.99 -7.22 6.81
C ASP A 86 4.58 -6.22 7.83
N ARG A 87 5.88 -6.34 8.11
CA ARG A 87 6.69 -5.46 8.97
C ARG A 87 8.00 -5.10 8.27
N ASN A 88 8.56 -3.95 8.61
CA ASN A 88 9.87 -3.56 8.08
C ASN A 88 11.01 -4.39 8.68
N TRP A 89 12.15 -4.36 8.00
CA TRP A 89 13.36 -5.10 8.39
C TRP A 89 13.83 -4.78 9.81
N GLU A 90 13.92 -3.51 10.17
CA GLU A 90 14.35 -3.05 11.50
C GLU A 90 13.33 -3.41 12.60
N GLY A 91 12.08 -3.68 12.22
CA GLY A 91 11.00 -4.07 13.13
C GLY A 91 10.91 -5.55 13.42
N THR A 92 11.75 -6.40 12.83
CA THR A 92 11.71 -7.87 13.02
C THR A 92 11.90 -8.28 14.48
N MET A 93 12.64 -7.50 15.26
CA MET A 93 12.86 -7.71 16.70
C MET A 93 11.65 -7.38 17.60
N SER A 94 10.58 -6.80 17.04
CA SER A 94 9.43 -6.29 17.81
C SER A 94 8.63 -7.36 18.55
N ASP A 95 8.88 -8.65 18.26
CA ASP A 95 8.32 -9.77 19.01
C ASP A 95 8.91 -9.88 20.42
N VAL A 96 10.11 -9.32 20.63
CA VAL A 96 10.81 -9.31 21.91
C VAL A 96 10.89 -7.89 22.49
N MET A 97 11.25 -6.90 21.66
CA MET A 97 11.35 -5.51 22.10
C MET A 97 10.89 -4.55 21.01
N TYR A 98 9.88 -3.75 21.33
CA TYR A 98 9.36 -2.72 20.45
C TYR A 98 10.17 -1.43 20.55
N ASN A 99 10.65 -0.91 19.40
CA ASN A 99 11.29 0.39 19.30
C ASN A 99 10.41 1.34 18.46
N PRO A 100 9.80 2.38 19.05
CA PRO A 100 8.89 3.29 18.33
C PRO A 100 9.57 4.07 17.19
N ASN A 101 10.89 4.23 17.23
CA ASN A 101 11.63 4.96 16.20
C ASN A 101 11.86 4.13 14.94
N GLN A 102 11.84 2.79 15.04
CA GLN A 102 12.21 1.89 13.94
C GLN A 102 11.11 0.90 13.54
N CYS A 103 10.31 0.40 14.49
CA CYS A 103 9.29 -0.61 14.20
C CYS A 103 8.14 -0.01 13.39
N ARG A 104 7.88 -0.56 12.20
CA ARG A 104 6.80 -0.15 11.32
C ARG A 104 6.07 -1.35 10.76
N ASN A 105 4.74 -1.33 10.84
CA ASN A 105 3.93 -2.26 10.08
C ASN A 105 3.74 -1.74 8.65
N ILE A 106 3.59 -2.66 7.69
CA ILE A 106 3.42 -2.36 6.27
C ILE A 106 1.99 -2.69 5.86
N VAL A 107 1.34 -1.72 5.24
CA VAL A 107 -0.10 -1.71 4.97
C VAL A 107 -0.34 -1.45 3.49
N LEU A 108 -1.18 -2.26 2.87
CA LEU A 108 -1.69 -2.01 1.53
C LEU A 108 -2.72 -0.89 1.58
N ASP A 109 -2.53 0.18 0.80
CA ASP A 109 -3.48 1.30 0.75
C ASP A 109 -4.81 0.84 0.15
N VAL A 110 -5.92 1.10 0.84
CA VAL A 110 -7.24 0.65 0.36
C VAL A 110 -7.56 1.19 -1.03
N ARG A 111 -7.05 2.38 -1.39
CA ARG A 111 -7.26 2.95 -2.72
C ARG A 111 -6.63 2.09 -3.82
N PHE A 112 -5.47 1.48 -3.54
CA PHE A 112 -4.84 0.57 -4.49
C PHE A 112 -5.66 -0.70 -4.66
N THR A 113 -6.18 -1.26 -3.57
CA THR A 113 -7.09 -2.41 -3.61
C THR A 113 -8.31 -2.12 -4.48
N LEU A 114 -8.99 -0.99 -4.24
CA LEU A 114 -10.17 -0.59 -5.02
C LEU A 114 -9.82 -0.31 -6.48
N PHE A 115 -8.68 0.34 -6.75
CA PHE A 115 -8.16 0.57 -8.10
C PHE A 115 -7.91 -0.73 -8.86
N ILE A 116 -7.31 -1.75 -8.21
CA ILE A 116 -7.10 -3.05 -8.84
C ILE A 116 -8.43 -3.75 -9.12
N ILE A 117 -9.38 -3.73 -8.18
CA ILE A 117 -10.72 -4.32 -8.38
C ILE A 117 -11.44 -3.64 -9.56
N ASP A 118 -11.40 -2.32 -9.62
CA ASP A 118 -12.11 -1.54 -10.63
C ASP A 118 -11.41 -1.54 -11.98
N LYS A 119 -10.25 -0.89 -12.06
CA LYS A 119 -9.57 -0.57 -13.31
C LYS A 119 -8.81 -1.76 -13.87
N PHE A 120 -8.14 -2.52 -13.01
CA PHE A 120 -7.36 -3.67 -13.45
C PHE A 120 -8.23 -4.92 -13.67
N ALA A 121 -9.17 -5.23 -12.78
CA ALA A 121 -10.00 -6.44 -12.91
C ALA A 121 -11.34 -6.20 -13.62
N GLY A 122 -11.83 -4.96 -13.72
CA GLY A 122 -13.15 -4.68 -14.28
C GLY A 122 -14.29 -5.18 -13.39
N ALA A 123 -14.03 -5.42 -12.10
CA ALA A 123 -14.94 -6.05 -11.15
C ALA A 123 -15.72 -5.01 -10.31
N GLY A 124 -16.20 -3.94 -10.96
CA GLY A 124 -16.90 -2.84 -10.28
C GLY A 124 -18.19 -3.24 -9.55
N TYR A 125 -18.72 -4.45 -9.78
CA TYR A 125 -19.84 -4.98 -9.00
C TYR A 125 -19.47 -5.19 -7.52
N LEU A 126 -18.22 -5.50 -7.19
CA LEU A 126 -17.74 -5.61 -5.81
C LEU A 126 -17.74 -4.25 -5.12
N LEU A 127 -17.45 -3.17 -5.85
CA LEU A 127 -17.51 -1.82 -5.29
C LEU A 127 -18.93 -1.39 -4.94
N LYS A 128 -19.93 -1.85 -5.70
CA LYS A 128 -21.35 -1.57 -5.43
C LYS A 128 -21.86 -2.26 -4.16
N GLU A 129 -21.19 -3.33 -3.73
CA GLU A 129 -21.48 -4.04 -2.49
C GLU A 129 -20.93 -3.29 -1.26
N MET A 130 -19.91 -2.45 -1.45
CA MET A 130 -19.24 -1.71 -0.37
C MET A 130 -19.92 -0.36 -0.11
N ASN A 131 -19.89 0.08 1.15
CA ASN A 131 -20.19 1.46 1.51
C ASN A 131 -18.91 2.31 1.46
N ILE A 132 -18.62 2.92 0.32
CA ILE A 132 -17.45 3.79 0.13
C ILE A 132 -17.80 5.21 0.57
N VAL A 133 -17.12 5.69 1.60
CA VAL A 133 -17.32 7.03 2.17
C VAL A 133 -16.33 8.03 1.57
N SER A 134 -16.77 9.28 1.40
CA SER A 134 -15.89 10.38 1.01
C SER A 134 -15.19 10.97 2.24
N LYS A 135 -14.04 11.64 2.01
CA LYS A 135 -13.36 12.43 3.03
C LYS A 135 -14.21 13.57 3.56
#